data_AF-A0A9X4L665-F1
#
_entry.id   AF-A0A9X4L665-F1
#
_cell.length_a   1.000
_cell.length_b   1.000
_cell.length_c   1.000
_cell.angle_alpha   90.00
_cell.angle_beta   90.00
_cell.angle_gamma   90.00
#
_symmetry.space_group_name_H-M   'P 1'
#
loop_
_entity.id
_entity.type
_entity.pdbx_description
1 polymer ?
#
loop_
_entity_poly.entity_id
_entity_poly.type
_entity_poly.pdbx_seq_one_letter_code
_entity_poly.pdbx_strand_id
1 'polypeptide(L)'
;MDEIKRIFNERFSSWNIYFEQYGIATWVRMNDGNTHFFEVEIVPNEGVGVSVGRFVEEVDFSGHDVAFDSLNEALEFIDRKVAE
;
A
#
# COMPACT_ATOMS: atom_id res chain seq x y z
N MET A 1 4.00 -0.46 -13.58
CA MET A 1 2.68 -0.96 -13.16
C MET A 1 2.66 -2.50 -13.08
N ASP A 2 2.98 -3.24 -14.14
CA ASP A 2 2.89 -4.72 -14.12
C ASP A 2 3.79 -5.39 -13.07
N GLU A 3 5.00 -4.86 -12.86
CA GLU A 3 5.90 -5.35 -11.81
C GLU A 3 5.34 -5.12 -10.40
N ILE A 4 4.79 -3.93 -10.13
CA ILE A 4 4.14 -3.61 -8.86
C ILE A 4 2.97 -4.58 -8.63
N LYS A 5 2.12 -4.78 -9.65
CA LYS A 5 1.02 -5.75 -9.58
C LYS A 5 1.53 -7.14 -9.24
N ARG A 6 2.58 -7.62 -9.92
CA ARG A 6 3.17 -8.93 -9.64
C ARG A 6 3.64 -9.03 -8.19
N ILE A 7 4.43 -8.07 -7.70
CA ILE A 7 4.99 -8.07 -6.34
C ILE A 7 3.87 -8.18 -5.30
N PHE A 8 2.84 -7.34 -5.40
CA PHE A 8 1.76 -7.32 -4.43
C PHE A 8 0.89 -8.59 -4.49
N ASN A 9 0.54 -9.06 -5.70
CA ASN A 9 -0.27 -10.28 -5.83
C ASN A 9 0.50 -11.56 -5.43
N GLU A 10 1.83 -11.59 -5.59
CA GLU A 10 2.64 -12.72 -5.12
C GLU A 10 2.81 -12.71 -3.60
N ARG A 11 3.15 -11.55 -3.01
CA ARG A 11 3.41 -11.41 -1.57
C ARG A 11 2.13 -11.51 -0.73
N PHE A 12 1.03 -10.97 -1.22
CA PHE A 12 -0.27 -10.91 -0.54
C PHE A 12 -1.35 -11.67 -1.32
N SER A 13 -1.04 -12.89 -1.75
CA SER A 13 -1.88 -13.66 -2.69
C SER A 13 -3.30 -13.98 -2.23
N SER A 14 -3.58 -13.94 -0.92
CA SER A 14 -4.91 -14.14 -0.35
C SER A 14 -5.67 -12.84 -0.05
N TRP A 15 -5.08 -11.68 -0.34
CA TRP A 15 -5.63 -10.38 0.02
C TRP A 15 -6.49 -9.82 -1.12
N ASN A 16 -7.43 -8.95 -0.77
CA ASN A 16 -8.12 -8.13 -1.74
C ASN A 16 -7.20 -6.95 -2.09
N ILE A 17 -6.78 -6.83 -3.35
CA ILE A 17 -5.83 -5.80 -3.79
C ILE A 17 -6.41 -5.05 -5.00
N TYR A 18 -6.42 -3.73 -4.91
CA TYR A 18 -6.90 -2.82 -5.94
C TYR A 18 -5.77 -1.88 -6.35
N PHE A 19 -5.59 -1.71 -7.65
CA PHE A 19 -4.53 -0.87 -8.22
C PHE A 19 -5.14 0.28 -9.00
N GLU A 20 -4.70 1.50 -8.71
CA GLU A 20 -5.08 2.71 -9.41
C GLU A 20 -3.82 3.47 -9.85
N GLN A 21 -3.93 4.24 -10.92
CA GLN A 21 -2.84 5.08 -11.41
C GLN A 21 -3.30 6.53 -11.48
N TYR A 22 -2.57 7.42 -10.80
CA TYR A 22 -2.81 8.86 -10.83
C TYR A 22 -1.52 9.56 -11.27
N GLY A 23 -1.47 9.96 -12.54
CA GLY A 23 -0.26 10.50 -13.14
C GLY A 23 0.90 9.49 -13.09
N ILE A 24 2.00 9.89 -12.45
CA ILE A 24 3.18 9.02 -12.26
C ILE A 24 3.04 8.07 -11.05
N ALA A 25 2.13 8.37 -10.13
CA ALA A 25 1.94 7.59 -8.91
C ALA A 25 1.10 6.34 -9.18
N THR A 26 1.50 5.23 -8.57
CA THR A 26 0.71 4.00 -8.50
C THR A 26 0.17 3.86 -7.09
N TRP A 27 -1.15 3.78 -6.97
CA TRP A 27 -1.85 3.60 -5.71
C TRP A 27 -2.28 2.14 -5.58
N VAL A 28 -2.00 1.54 -4.42
CA VAL A 28 -2.37 0.17 -4.08
C VAL A 28 -3.19 0.20 -2.80
N ARG A 29 -4.47 -0.15 -2.90
CA ARG A 29 -5.34 -0.36 -1.73
C ARG A 29 -5.48 -1.84 -1.50
N MET A 30 -5.23 -2.31 -0.27
CA MET A 30 -5.28 -3.72 0.05
C MET A 30 -5.87 -4.00 1.43
N ASN A 31 -6.56 -5.13 1.55
CA ASN A 31 -7.03 -5.64 2.83
C ASN A 31 -7.01 -7.16 2.89
N ASP A 32 -6.88 -7.71 4.09
CA ASP A 32 -6.83 -9.15 4.35
C ASP A 32 -8.23 -9.80 4.47
N GLY A 33 -9.29 -9.02 4.25
CA GLY A 33 -10.67 -9.43 4.46
C GLY A 33 -11.11 -9.48 5.93
N ASN A 34 -10.24 -9.11 6.87
CA ASN A 34 -10.50 -9.14 8.30
C ASN A 34 -10.25 -7.77 8.95
N THR A 35 -9.03 -7.53 9.43
CA THR A 35 -8.68 -6.42 10.32
C THR A 35 -7.67 -5.46 9.75
N HIS A 36 -6.94 -5.87 8.70
CA HIS A 36 -5.85 -5.09 8.14
C HIS A 36 -6.27 -4.41 6.86
N PHE A 37 -6.07 -3.10 6.78
CA PHE A 37 -6.25 -2.31 5.57
C PHE A 37 -5.06 -1.37 5.40
N PHE A 38 -4.51 -1.36 4.19
CA PHE A 38 -3.39 -0.51 3.81
C PHE A 38 -3.67 0.23 2.51
N GLU A 39 -3.19 1.45 2.44
CA GLU A 39 -3.07 2.21 1.21
C GLU A 39 -1.58 2.52 0.98
N VAL A 40 -1.08 2.21 -0.20
CA VAL A 40 0.31 2.40 -0.59
C VAL A 40 0.37 3.29 -1.82
N GLU A 41 1.03 4.44 -1.71
CA GLU A 41 1.37 5.29 -2.86
C GLU A 41 2.82 5.02 -3.27
N ILE A 42 3.05 4.72 -4.54
CA ILE A 42 4.38 4.46 -5.10
C ILE A 42 4.64 5.52 -6.18
N VAL A 43 5.58 6.43 -5.91
CA VAL A 43 5.97 7.48 -6.85
C VAL A 43 7.37 7.17 -7.39
N PRO A 44 7.52 6.87 -8.69
CA PRO A 44 8.80 6.48 -9.27
C PRO A 44 9.91 7.52 -9.03
N ASN A 45 11.01 7.08 -8.42
CA ASN A 45 12.17 7.91 -8.05
C ASN A 45 11.92 8.97 -6.94
N GLU A 46 10.75 8.98 -6.31
CA GLU A 46 10.45 9.91 -5.20
C GLU A 46 10.23 9.19 -3.87
N GLY A 47 9.67 7.98 -3.87
CA GLY A 47 9.53 7.16 -2.68
C GLY A 47 8.21 6.39 -2.62
N VAL A 48 7.90 5.89 -1.42
CA VAL A 48 6.69 5.11 -1.14
C VAL A 48 6.03 5.59 0.16
N GLY A 49 4.76 5.97 0.08
CA GLY A 49 3.93 6.29 1.23
C GLY A 49 3.05 5.11 1.62
N VAL A 50 2.87 4.86 2.92
CA VAL A 50 1.95 3.84 3.44
C VAL A 50 1.06 4.46 4.51
N SER A 51 -0.24 4.25 4.36
CA SER A 51 -1.26 4.57 5.37
C SER A 51 -1.85 3.27 5.93
N VAL A 52 -2.00 3.22 7.27
CA VAL A 52 -2.58 2.11 8.02
C VAL A 52 -3.95 2.56 8.51
N GLY A 53 -5.00 2.10 7.83
CA GLY A 53 -6.35 2.59 8.07
C GLY A 53 -7.32 1.52 8.55
N ARG A 54 -8.42 1.95 9.17
CA ARG A 54 -9.71 1.27 9.03
C ARG A 54 -10.40 1.91 7.82
N PHE A 55 -11.28 1.19 7.13
CA PHE A 55 -12.09 1.77 6.07
C PHE A 55 -12.82 3.01 6.63
N VAL A 56 -12.38 4.22 6.28
CA VAL A 56 -13.03 5.47 6.67
C VAL A 56 -13.84 5.92 5.46
N GLU A 57 -15.14 6.12 5.64
CA GLU A 57 -16.05 6.62 4.58
C GLU A 57 -15.69 8.05 4.13
N GLU A 58 -14.84 8.75 4.89
CA GLU A 58 -14.35 10.08 4.60
C GLU A 58 -12.88 10.01 4.16
N VAL A 59 -12.62 10.44 2.93
CA VAL A 59 -11.29 10.51 2.35
C VAL A 59 -10.55 11.68 2.99
N ASP A 60 -9.69 11.40 3.97
CA ASP A 60 -8.70 12.37 4.42
C ASP A 60 -7.47 12.29 3.50
N PHE A 61 -7.19 13.40 2.81
CA PHE A 61 -6.04 13.55 1.90
C PHE A 61 -4.82 14.16 2.59
N SER A 62 -4.76 14.15 3.93
CA SER A 62 -3.76 14.91 4.70
C SER A 62 -2.35 14.30 4.73
N GLY A 63 -2.14 13.10 4.19
CA GLY A 63 -0.82 12.49 4.02
C GLY A 63 -0.77 11.00 4.36
N HIS A 64 0.39 10.39 4.16
CA HIS A 64 0.66 9.01 4.59
C HIS A 64 1.15 8.96 6.03
N ASP A 65 0.77 7.91 6.76
CA ASP A 65 1.23 7.70 8.14
C ASP A 65 2.75 7.53 8.20
N VAL A 66 3.32 6.88 7.19
CA VAL A 66 4.76 6.60 7.08
C VAL A 66 5.22 6.73 5.63
N ALA A 67 6.45 7.20 5.43
CA ALA A 67 7.10 7.29 4.12
C ALA A 67 8.44 6.51 4.13
N PHE A 68 8.79 5.94 2.97
CA PHE A 68 9.95 5.09 2.75
C PHE A 68 10.67 5.46 1.46
N ASP A 69 11.98 5.23 1.41
CA ASP A 69 12.78 5.48 0.22
C ASP A 69 12.60 4.37 -0.83
N SER A 70 12.13 3.19 -0.41
CA SER A 70 11.94 2.04 -1.31
C SER A 70 10.66 1.25 -1.02
N LEU A 71 10.18 0.56 -2.07
CA LEU A 71 9.05 -0.36 -1.96
C LEU A 71 9.36 -1.53 -1.01
N ASN A 72 10.60 -2.02 -0.95
CA ASN A 72 10.93 -3.13 -0.07
C ASN A 72 10.76 -2.76 1.41
N GLU A 73 11.21 -1.57 1.82
CA GLU A 73 11.04 -1.07 3.20
C GLU A 73 9.56 -0.92 3.56
N ALA A 74 8.76 -0.37 2.63
CA ALA A 74 7.32 -0.26 2.81
C ALA A 74 6.65 -1.64 2.98
N LEU A 75 7.04 -2.63 2.19
CA LEU A 75 6.50 -3.99 2.29
C LEU A 75 6.94 -4.71 3.59
N GLU A 76 8.19 -4.51 4.03
CA GLU A 76 8.65 -5.02 5.33
C GLU A 76 7.90 -4.38 6.50
N PHE A 77 7.58 -3.09 6.40
CA PHE A 77 6.73 -2.42 7.38
C PHE A 77 5.33 -3.05 7.45
N ILE A 78 4.70 -3.30 6.30
CA ILE A 78 3.39 -3.95 6.21
C ILE A 78 3.43 -5.33 6.87
N ASP A 79 4.43 -6.16 6.54
CA ASP A 79 4.57 -7.50 7.11
C ASP A 79 4.69 -7.47 8.65
N ARG A 80 5.46 -6.51 9.20
CA ARG A 80 5.54 -6.33 10.65
C ARG A 80 4.20 -5.95 11.26
N LYS A 81 3.44 -5.07 10.60
CA LYS A 81 2.12 -4.63 11.06
C LYS A 81 1.09 -5.75 11.08
N VAL A 82 1.20 -6.69 10.14
CA VAL A 82 0.34 -7.88 10.09
C VAL A 82 0.70 -8.92 11.16
N ALA A 83 1.96 -8.93 11.61
CA ALA A 83 2.46 -9.87 12.62
C ALA A 83 2.24 -9.40 14.08
N GLU A 84 1.81 -8.16 14.30
CA GLU A 84 1.45 -7.57 15.61
C GLU A 84 0.09 -8.07 16.12
#